data_AF-A0A1M5DB98-F1
#
_entry.id   AF-A0A1M5DB98-F1
#
_cell.length_a   1.000
_cell.length_b   1.000
_cell.length_c   1.000
_cell.angle_alpha   90.00
_cell.angle_beta   90.00
_cell.angle_gamma   90.00
#
_symmetry.space_group_name_H-M   'P 1'
#
loop_
_entity.id
_entity.type
_entity.pdbx_description
1 polymer ?
#
loop_
_entity_poly.entity_id
_entity_poly.type
_entity_poly.pdbx_seq_one_letter_code
_entity_poly.pdbx_strand_id
1 'polypeptide(L)'
;MDILFWSGGKDAYLALRFYRQEHPGRELRLLTTYEEETDMVPHQLIPISHIRRQAASLEVELIRVPLPSACPNEKYLEEVERALKTQSVPVESLIFGDWHLRDIRRWREEVFGEMGYNCLFPIWEKNIHELLPVLQLNPVDVTISAVREQYQSFIRVGEPFDQSFVVQLQHLPEEIDPMGEQGEFHTKVTFRELNEENP
;
A
#
# COMPACT_ATOMS: atom_id res chain seq x y z
N MET A 1 8.39 12.54 -13.23
CA MET A 1 7.41 12.35 -12.13
C MET A 1 7.52 10.93 -11.64
N ASP A 2 7.25 10.68 -10.35
CA ASP A 2 7.24 9.32 -9.80
C ASP A 2 5.81 8.86 -9.50
N ILE A 3 5.59 7.54 -9.52
CA ILE A 3 4.28 6.92 -9.26
C ILE A 3 4.42 5.97 -8.09
N LEU A 4 3.58 6.11 -7.08
CA LEU A 4 3.52 5.17 -5.97
C LEU A 4 2.33 4.23 -6.12
N PHE A 5 2.61 2.92 -6.07
CA PHE A 5 1.58 1.89 -6.06
C PHE A 5 0.85 1.89 -4.72
N TRP A 6 -0.40 2.32 -4.76
CA TRP A 6 -1.19 2.62 -3.59
C TRP A 6 -2.29 1.57 -3.41
N SER A 7 -2.09 0.66 -2.45
CA SER A 7 -3.09 -0.34 -2.07
C SER A 7 -4.08 0.16 -1.01
N GLY A 8 -3.80 1.33 -0.42
CA GLY A 8 -4.55 1.88 0.71
C GLY A 8 -4.24 1.27 2.08
N GLY A 9 -3.28 0.35 2.15
CA GLY A 9 -2.79 -0.25 3.39
C GLY A 9 -1.58 0.48 4.00
N LYS A 10 -1.12 -0.05 5.14
CA LYS A 10 -0.03 0.52 5.95
C LYS A 10 1.29 0.62 5.16
N ASP A 11 1.60 -0.35 4.32
CA ASP A 11 2.91 -0.45 3.68
C ASP A 11 3.06 0.61 2.57
N ALA A 12 1.99 0.81 1.78
CA ALA A 12 1.92 1.91 0.81
C ALA A 12 1.97 3.29 1.48
N TYR A 13 1.31 3.45 2.63
CA TYR A 13 1.39 4.69 3.41
C TYR A 13 2.79 4.93 3.97
N LEU A 14 3.44 3.93 4.55
CA LEU A 14 4.83 4.03 5.00
C LEU A 14 5.76 4.39 3.84
N ALA A 15 5.65 3.71 2.71
CA ALA A 15 6.42 4.02 1.50
C ALA A 15 6.25 5.48 1.09
N LEU A 16 5.02 6.00 1.09
CA LEU A 16 4.75 7.41 0.81
C LEU A 16 5.44 8.35 1.80
N ARG A 17 5.36 8.04 3.10
CA ARG A 17 5.94 8.87 4.16
C ARG A 17 7.45 8.93 4.07
N PHE A 18 8.12 7.79 3.93
CA PHE A 18 9.58 7.72 3.80
C PHE A 18 10.07 8.33 2.48
N TYR A 19 9.39 8.02 1.37
CA TYR A 19 9.74 8.60 0.06
C TYR A 19 9.67 10.13 0.06
N ARG A 20 8.62 10.73 0.64
CA ARG A 20 8.49 12.20 0.73
C ARG A 20 9.57 12.84 1.61
N GLN A 21 10.11 12.12 2.60
CA GLN A 21 11.22 12.61 3.41
C GLN A 21 12.55 12.60 2.63
N GLU A 22 12.78 11.55 1.83
CA GLU A 22 14.00 11.38 1.03
C GLU A 22 14.00 12.25 -0.24
N HIS A 23 12.82 12.54 -0.79
CA HIS A 23 12.62 13.27 -2.05
C HIS A 23 11.66 14.47 -1.87
N PRO A 24 12.00 15.46 -1.04
CA PRO A 24 11.13 16.60 -0.76
C PRO A 24 10.82 17.40 -2.03
N GLY A 25 9.54 17.68 -2.26
CA GLY A 25 9.07 18.47 -3.41
C GLY A 25 9.03 17.72 -4.75
N ARG A 26 9.33 16.42 -4.77
CA ARG A 26 9.22 15.62 -5.98
C ARG A 26 7.76 15.40 -6.38
N GLU A 27 7.44 15.61 -7.65
CA GLU A 27 6.09 15.36 -8.17
C GLU A 27 5.78 13.86 -8.11
N LEU A 28 4.65 13.54 -7.46
CA LEU A 28 4.22 12.18 -7.16
C LEU A 28 2.73 12.02 -7.43
N ARG A 29 2.33 10.91 -8.04
CA ARG A 29 0.92 10.47 -8.10
C ARG A 29 0.76 9.09 -7.49
N LEU A 30 -0.45 8.77 -7.06
CA LEU A 30 -0.82 7.43 -6.61
C LEU A 30 -1.38 6.64 -7.80
N LEU A 31 -1.08 5.35 -7.88
CA LEU A 31 -1.71 4.42 -8.83
C LEU A 31 -2.32 3.25 -8.07
N THR A 32 -3.59 2.97 -8.33
CA THR A 32 -4.31 1.84 -7.75
C THR A 32 -4.99 1.03 -8.84
N THR A 33 -4.72 -0.27 -8.85
CA THR A 33 -5.52 -1.25 -9.59
C THR A 33 -6.68 -1.75 -8.76
N TYR A 34 -7.82 -2.02 -9.39
CA TYR A 34 -9.02 -2.52 -8.73
C TYR A 34 -9.84 -3.38 -9.68
N GLU A 35 -10.60 -4.32 -9.13
CA GLU A 35 -11.54 -5.13 -9.90
C GLU A 35 -12.76 -4.29 -10.29
N GLU A 36 -13.01 -4.16 -11.59
CA GLU A 36 -14.01 -3.26 -12.16
C GLU A 36 -15.44 -3.66 -11.77
N GLU A 37 -15.72 -4.96 -11.68
CA GLU A 37 -17.07 -5.47 -11.38
C GLU A 37 -17.48 -5.24 -9.93
N THR A 38 -16.52 -5.28 -9.02
CA THR A 38 -16.76 -5.20 -7.56
C THR A 38 -16.40 -3.84 -6.97
N ASP A 39 -15.68 -2.99 -7.73
CA ASP A 39 -15.10 -1.73 -7.25
C ASP A 39 -14.12 -1.93 -6.07
N MET A 40 -13.45 -3.08 -5.99
CA MET A 40 -12.58 -3.46 -4.87
C MET A 40 -11.12 -3.55 -5.27
N VAL A 41 -10.23 -3.09 -4.38
CA VAL A 41 -8.80 -3.40 -4.43
C VAL A 41 -8.61 -4.87 -3.98
N PRO A 42 -8.06 -5.74 -4.84
CA PRO A 42 -7.82 -7.15 -4.50
C PRO A 42 -6.91 -7.30 -3.28
N HIS A 43 -7.01 -8.42 -2.56
CA HIS A 43 -6.26 -8.73 -1.33
C HIS A 43 -6.62 -7.85 -0.12
N GLN A 44 -6.50 -6.52 -0.23
CA GLN A 44 -6.83 -5.63 0.89
C GLN A 44 -8.34 -5.56 1.18
N LEU A 45 -9.18 -5.89 0.19
CA LEU A 45 -10.64 -5.80 0.28
C LEU A 45 -11.10 -4.37 0.65
N ILE A 46 -10.50 -3.38 -0.01
CA ILE A 46 -10.81 -1.97 0.19
C ILE A 46 -11.59 -1.46 -1.03
N PRO A 47 -12.77 -0.84 -0.86
CA PRO A 47 -13.48 -0.23 -1.98
C PRO A 47 -12.68 0.93 -2.59
N ILE A 48 -12.69 1.07 -3.92
CA ILE A 48 -12.00 2.16 -4.63
C ILE A 48 -12.48 3.55 -4.17
N SER A 49 -13.71 3.66 -3.66
CA SER A 49 -14.23 4.89 -3.04
C SER A 49 -13.47 5.30 -1.77
N HIS A 50 -13.00 4.33 -0.97
CA HIS A 50 -12.12 4.60 0.16
C HIS A 50 -10.73 5.07 -0.29
N ILE A 51 -10.17 4.43 -1.33
CA ILE A 51 -8.87 4.85 -1.89
C ILE A 51 -8.93 6.29 -2.41
N ARG A 52 -10.02 6.67 -3.08
CA ARG A 52 -10.25 8.05 -3.51
C ARG A 52 -10.26 9.05 -2.35
N ARG A 53 -10.88 8.68 -1.21
CA ARG A 53 -10.85 9.52 -0.01
C ARG A 53 -9.45 9.64 0.57
N GLN A 54 -8.68 8.56 0.62
CA GLN A 54 -7.28 8.59 1.05
C GLN A 54 -6.44 9.53 0.17
N ALA A 55 -6.55 9.41 -1.15
CA ALA A 55 -5.85 10.27 -2.09
C ALA A 55 -6.22 11.75 -1.91
N ALA A 56 -7.51 12.04 -1.70
CA ALA A 56 -7.99 13.39 -1.41
C ALA A 56 -7.41 13.94 -0.08
N SER A 57 -7.42 13.15 1.00
CA SER A 57 -6.81 13.54 2.28
C SER A 57 -5.29 13.76 2.20
N LEU A 58 -4.63 13.11 1.24
CA LEU A 58 -3.20 13.29 0.98
C LEU A 58 -2.89 14.44 0.02
N GLU A 59 -3.92 15.02 -0.60
CA GLU A 59 -3.83 16.00 -1.69
C GLU A 59 -2.95 15.49 -2.85
N VAL A 60 -3.09 14.20 -3.19
CA VAL A 60 -2.35 13.57 -4.30
C VAL A 60 -3.31 13.06 -5.36
N GLU A 61 -2.98 13.30 -6.63
CA GLU A 61 -3.75 12.76 -7.74
C GLU A 61 -3.70 11.22 -7.74
N LEU A 62 -4.86 10.60 -7.98
CA LEU A 62 -5.03 9.16 -8.04
C LEU A 62 -5.32 8.70 -9.48
N ILE A 63 -4.40 7.90 -10.01
CA ILE A 63 -4.58 7.12 -11.22
C ILE A 63 -5.29 5.83 -10.83
N ARG A 64 -6.45 5.58 -11.45
CA ARG A 64 -7.26 4.38 -11.22
C ARG A 64 -7.18 3.48 -12.44
N VAL A 65 -6.81 2.23 -12.24
CA VAL A 65 -6.65 1.24 -13.30
C VAL A 65 -7.67 0.11 -13.07
N PRO A 66 -8.83 0.15 -13.73
CA PRO A 66 -9.81 -0.93 -13.64
C PRO A 66 -9.25 -2.19 -14.30
N LEU A 67 -9.48 -3.34 -13.68
CA LEU A 67 -9.09 -4.65 -14.18
C LEU A 67 -10.30 -5.59 -14.21
N PRO A 68 -10.38 -6.51 -15.19
CA PRO A 68 -11.44 -7.52 -15.21
C PRO A 68 -11.34 -8.46 -14.00
N SER A 69 -12.44 -9.15 -13.68
CA SER A 69 -12.39 -10.23 -12.69
C SER A 69 -11.43 -11.34 -13.14
N ALA A 70 -10.74 -11.98 -12.19
CA ALA A 70 -9.70 -12.96 -12.45
C ALA A 70 -8.65 -12.50 -13.50
N CYS A 71 -8.22 -11.23 -13.40
CA CYS A 71 -7.27 -10.62 -14.33
C CYS A 71 -5.94 -11.41 -14.39
N PRO A 72 -5.55 -11.94 -15.55
CA PRO A 72 -4.23 -12.56 -15.70
C PRO A 72 -3.13 -11.50 -15.60
N ASN A 73 -1.95 -11.91 -15.14
CA ASN A 73 -0.84 -10.98 -14.89
C ASN A 73 -0.42 -10.20 -16.15
N GLU A 74 -0.44 -10.82 -17.33
CA GLU A 74 -0.16 -10.16 -18.61
C GLU A 74 -1.10 -8.96 -18.83
N LYS A 75 -2.40 -9.15 -18.57
CA LYS A 75 -3.40 -8.10 -18.71
C LYS A 75 -3.21 -7.00 -17.66
N TYR A 76 -2.91 -7.38 -16.41
CA TYR A 76 -2.55 -6.42 -15.36
C TYR A 76 -1.40 -5.50 -15.81
N LEU A 77 -0.33 -6.08 -16.37
CA LEU A 77 0.83 -5.33 -16.83
C LEU A 77 0.51 -4.41 -18.02
N GLU A 78 -0.27 -4.89 -18.99
CA GLU A 78 -0.73 -4.06 -20.12
C GLU A 78 -1.52 -2.83 -19.66
N GLU A 79 -2.47 -3.01 -18.73
CA GLU A 79 -3.32 -1.93 -18.22
C GLU A 79 -2.51 -0.92 -17.41
N VAL A 80 -1.60 -1.40 -16.57
CA VAL A 80 -0.68 -0.55 -15.80
C VAL A 80 0.24 0.23 -16.73
N GLU A 81 0.91 -0.43 -17.68
CA GLU A 81 1.81 0.24 -18.62
C GLU A 81 1.07 1.30 -19.46
N ARG A 82 -0.15 1.00 -19.91
CA ARG A 82 -0.99 1.98 -20.59
C ARG A 82 -1.26 3.19 -19.71
N ALA A 83 -1.66 2.98 -18.46
CA ALA A 83 -1.90 4.07 -17.53
C ALA A 83 -0.65 4.95 -17.34
N LEU A 84 0.53 4.34 -17.19
CA LEU A 84 1.80 5.04 -17.05
C LEU A 84 2.19 5.84 -18.32
N LYS A 85 2.00 5.28 -19.52
CA LYS A 85 2.30 5.94 -20.80
C LYS A 85 1.37 7.11 -21.13
N THR A 86 0.16 7.12 -20.58
CA THR A 86 -0.82 8.20 -20.82
C THR A 86 -0.64 9.43 -19.91
N GLN A 87 0.34 9.41 -19.01
CA GLN A 87 0.61 10.56 -18.14
C GLN A 87 1.14 11.75 -18.96
N SER A 88 0.73 12.97 -18.58
CA SER A 88 1.18 14.20 -19.23
C SER A 88 2.65 14.53 -18.98
N VAL A 89 3.22 13.98 -17.91
CA VAL A 89 4.62 14.11 -17.53
C VAL A 89 5.26 12.72 -17.58
N PRO A 90 6.47 12.57 -18.15
CA PRO A 90 7.17 11.29 -18.14
C PRO A 90 7.32 10.71 -16.73
N VAL A 91 6.98 9.43 -16.61
CA VAL A 91 7.17 8.64 -15.38
C VAL A 91 8.61 8.15 -15.33
N GLU A 92 9.33 8.44 -14.25
CA GLU A 92 10.73 8.07 -14.06
C GLU A 92 10.88 6.83 -13.17
N SER A 93 10.14 6.80 -12.05
CA SER A 93 10.23 5.73 -11.07
C SER A 93 8.86 5.26 -10.59
N LEU A 94 8.80 3.97 -10.26
CA LEU A 94 7.68 3.31 -9.61
C LEU A 94 8.07 2.97 -8.18
N ILE A 95 7.25 3.38 -7.23
CA ILE A 95 7.49 3.23 -5.80
C ILE A 95 6.56 2.16 -5.26
N PHE A 96 7.13 1.21 -4.53
CA PHE A 96 6.39 0.11 -3.92
C PHE A 96 6.61 0.06 -2.41
N GLY A 97 5.59 -0.44 -1.71
CA GLY A 97 5.63 -0.64 -0.27
C GLY A 97 6.11 -2.03 0.15
N ASP A 98 6.80 -2.80 -0.69
CA ASP A 98 7.29 -4.12 -0.27
C ASP A 98 8.39 -3.95 0.80
N TRP A 99 8.32 -4.75 1.88
CA TRP A 99 9.21 -4.58 3.03
C TRP A 99 10.43 -5.49 2.99
N HIS A 100 10.27 -6.81 2.81
CA HIS A 100 11.44 -7.73 2.82
C HIS A 100 11.37 -8.95 1.90
N LEU A 101 10.25 -9.21 1.23
CA LEU A 101 10.14 -10.37 0.32
C LEU A 101 10.97 -10.18 -0.96
N ARG A 102 12.18 -10.75 -0.95
CA ARG A 102 13.18 -10.60 -2.03
C ARG A 102 12.66 -11.03 -3.39
N ASP A 103 11.88 -12.10 -3.45
CA ASP A 103 11.34 -12.62 -4.70
C ASP A 103 10.32 -11.64 -5.32
N ILE A 104 9.50 -10.99 -4.50
CA ILE A 104 8.54 -9.98 -4.96
C ILE A 104 9.27 -8.74 -5.48
N ARG A 105 10.25 -8.23 -4.72
CA ARG A 105 11.08 -7.11 -5.17
C ARG A 105 11.77 -7.40 -6.49
N ARG A 106 12.43 -8.56 -6.60
CA ARG A 106 13.12 -9.00 -7.81
C ARG A 106 12.17 -9.07 -8.99
N TRP A 107 11.01 -9.68 -8.81
CA TRP A 107 9.99 -9.75 -9.86
C TRP A 107 9.56 -8.36 -10.35
N ARG A 108 9.35 -7.39 -9.44
CA ARG A 108 9.03 -6.01 -9.83
C ARG A 108 10.16 -5.35 -10.62
N GLU A 109 11.39 -5.47 -10.12
CA GLU A 109 12.57 -4.90 -10.79
C GLU A 109 12.76 -5.47 -12.19
N GLU A 110 12.57 -6.78 -12.37
CA GLU A 110 12.62 -7.44 -13.69
C GLU A 110 11.50 -6.94 -14.61
N VAL A 111 10.24 -7.05 -14.18
CA VAL A 111 9.08 -6.73 -15.01
C VAL A 111 9.00 -5.24 -15.39
N PHE A 112 9.15 -4.34 -14.42
CA PHE A 112 9.05 -2.91 -14.70
C PHE A 112 10.35 -2.34 -15.26
N GLY A 113 11.49 -2.97 -14.99
CA GLY A 113 12.77 -2.63 -15.61
C GLY A 113 12.77 -2.90 -17.11
N GLU A 114 12.15 -4.00 -17.56
CA GLU A 114 11.94 -4.29 -18.99
C GLU A 114 11.07 -3.24 -19.69
N MET A 115 10.17 -2.58 -18.95
CA MET A 115 9.35 -1.46 -19.43
C MET A 115 10.07 -0.10 -19.37
N GLY A 116 11.30 -0.06 -18.83
CA GLY A 116 12.11 1.15 -18.73
C GLY A 116 11.88 1.99 -17.47
N TYR A 117 11.24 1.45 -16.44
CA TYR A 117 11.01 2.16 -15.17
C TYR A 117 12.00 1.75 -14.08
N ASN A 118 12.44 2.73 -13.27
CA ASN A 118 13.18 2.43 -12.04
C ASN A 118 12.22 2.00 -10.93
N CYS A 119 12.58 0.99 -10.14
CA CYS A 119 11.81 0.59 -8.96
C CYS A 119 12.44 1.12 -7.67
N LEU A 120 11.65 1.79 -6.85
CA LEU A 120 12.04 2.31 -5.54
C LEU A 120 11.29 1.59 -4.43
N PHE A 121 12.00 1.25 -3.35
CA PHE A 121 11.46 0.52 -2.20
C PHE A 121 11.81 1.27 -0.90
N PRO A 122 11.09 2.36 -0.58
CA PRO A 122 11.50 3.29 0.47
C PRO A 122 11.52 2.69 1.86
N ILE A 123 10.85 1.55 2.08
CA ILE A 123 10.81 0.88 3.39
C ILE A 123 11.62 -0.42 3.43
N TRP A 124 12.31 -0.77 2.35
CA TRP A 124 13.01 -2.05 2.21
C TRP A 124 13.94 -2.34 3.38
N GLU A 125 13.72 -3.47 4.06
CA GLU A 125 14.49 -3.97 5.21
C GLU A 125 14.67 -2.94 6.35
N LYS A 126 13.84 -1.89 6.40
CA LYS A 126 13.85 -0.95 7.52
C LYS A 126 13.44 -1.64 8.80
N ASN A 127 14.03 -1.22 9.91
CA ASN A 127 13.68 -1.78 11.21
C ASN A 127 12.20 -1.47 11.53
N ILE A 128 11.44 -2.47 11.98
CA ILE A 128 10.03 -2.29 12.33
C ILE A 128 9.83 -1.21 13.42
N HIS A 129 10.80 -1.02 14.30
CA HIS A 129 10.79 0.04 15.32
C HIS A 129 10.94 1.46 14.74
N GLU A 130 11.38 1.59 13.48
CA GLU A 130 11.35 2.85 12.73
C GLU A 130 10.01 3.04 12.01
N LEU A 131 9.35 1.96 11.60
CA LEU A 131 8.11 1.98 10.84
C LEU A 131 6.88 2.25 11.72
N LEU A 132 6.74 1.52 12.83
CA LEU A 132 5.55 1.58 13.69
C LEU A 132 5.26 2.99 14.24
N PRO A 133 6.26 3.78 14.70
CA PRO A 133 5.99 5.13 15.16
C PRO A 133 5.34 6.01 14.08
N VAL A 134 5.70 5.84 12.80
CA VAL A 134 5.14 6.62 11.69
C VAL A 134 3.64 6.36 11.51
N LEU A 135 3.18 5.13 11.79
CA LEU A 135 1.76 4.77 11.73
C LEU A 135 0.94 5.33 12.91
N GLN A 136 1.60 5.64 14.03
CA GLN A 136 0.97 6.21 15.21
C GLN A 136 0.87 7.75 15.15
N LEU A 137 1.57 8.38 14.22
CA LEU A 137 1.46 9.81 14.01
C LEU A 137 0.09 10.16 13.42
N ASN A 138 -0.53 11.19 13.98
CA ASN A 138 -1.63 11.88 13.31
C ASN A 138 -1.20 12.26 11.88
N PRO A 139 -2.03 12.05 10.86
CA PRO A 139 -3.50 12.03 10.93
C PRO A 139 -4.17 10.67 10.62
N VAL A 140 -3.51 9.52 10.82
CA VAL A 140 -4.05 8.22 10.35
C VAL A 140 -4.38 7.23 11.47
N ASP A 141 -5.36 6.38 11.18
CA ASP A 141 -5.63 5.12 11.85
C ASP A 141 -5.34 3.95 10.90
N VAL A 142 -4.79 2.87 11.42
CA VAL A 142 -4.54 1.64 10.65
C VAL A 142 -5.34 0.51 11.29
N THR A 143 -6.15 -0.17 10.50
CA THR A 143 -6.97 -1.30 10.96
C THR A 143 -6.78 -2.52 10.06
N ILE A 144 -6.91 -3.72 10.61
CA ILE A 144 -6.95 -4.96 9.83
C ILE A 144 -8.16 -4.95 8.90
N SER A 145 -7.95 -5.16 7.60
CA SER A 145 -9.00 -5.16 6.58
C SER A 145 -9.35 -6.56 6.07
N ALA A 146 -8.38 -7.47 6.06
CA ALA A 146 -8.57 -8.86 5.67
C ALA A 146 -7.60 -9.76 6.45
N VAL A 147 -8.00 -11.00 6.68
CA VAL A 147 -7.21 -12.01 7.41
C VAL A 147 -7.35 -13.34 6.68
N ARG A 148 -6.23 -14.02 6.41
CA ARG A 148 -6.24 -15.36 5.83
C ARG A 148 -6.90 -16.32 6.80
N GLU A 149 -7.72 -17.23 6.27
CA GLU A 149 -8.59 -18.14 7.03
C GLU A 149 -7.89 -18.81 8.22
N GLN A 150 -6.67 -19.33 8.02
CA GLN A 150 -5.89 -20.01 9.06
C GLN A 150 -5.55 -19.14 10.29
N TYR A 151 -5.51 -17.82 10.15
CA TYR A 151 -5.16 -16.90 11.25
C TYR A 151 -6.38 -16.24 11.91
N GLN A 152 -7.61 -16.53 11.46
CA GLN A 152 -8.83 -15.89 11.97
C GLN A 152 -9.17 -16.25 13.42
N SER A 153 -8.57 -17.32 13.97
CA SER A 153 -8.65 -17.63 15.40
C SER A 153 -7.87 -16.65 16.28
N PHE A 154 -6.90 -15.92 15.71
CA PHE A 154 -5.97 -15.06 16.45
C PHE A 154 -6.07 -13.57 16.09
N ILE A 155 -6.43 -13.27 14.84
CA ILE A 155 -6.48 -11.91 14.28
C ILE A 155 -7.88 -11.65 13.75
N ARG A 156 -8.45 -10.47 14.03
CA ARG A 156 -9.80 -10.11 13.55
C ARG A 156 -9.77 -8.87 12.67
N VAL A 157 -10.63 -8.89 11.65
CA VAL A 157 -10.92 -7.70 10.84
C VAL A 157 -11.48 -6.58 11.73
N GLY A 158 -10.97 -5.37 11.54
CA GLY A 158 -11.32 -4.19 12.33
C GLY A 158 -10.43 -3.94 13.54
N GLU A 159 -9.56 -4.88 13.93
CA GLU A 159 -8.57 -4.63 14.99
C GLU A 159 -7.59 -3.52 14.58
N PRO A 160 -7.14 -2.67 15.51
CA PRO A 160 -6.11 -1.68 15.23
C PRO A 160 -4.78 -2.37 14.96
N PHE A 161 -4.03 -1.86 13.97
CA PHE A 161 -2.64 -2.25 13.75
C PHE A 161 -1.74 -1.22 14.44
N ASP A 162 -1.19 -1.60 15.59
CA ASP A 162 -0.29 -0.76 16.39
C ASP A 162 0.84 -1.61 17.04
N GLN A 163 1.60 -0.98 17.93
CA GLN A 163 2.68 -1.66 18.65
C GLN A 163 2.17 -2.83 19.51
N SER A 164 0.97 -2.71 20.09
CA SER A 164 0.37 -3.75 20.92
C SER A 164 -0.05 -4.94 20.06
N PHE A 165 -0.59 -4.70 18.87
CA PHE A 165 -0.87 -5.75 17.89
C PHE A 165 0.39 -6.53 17.51
N VAL A 166 1.48 -5.85 17.18
CA VAL A 166 2.76 -6.51 16.84
C VAL A 166 3.31 -7.34 18.00
N VAL A 167 3.23 -6.83 19.23
CA VAL A 167 3.64 -7.59 20.44
C VAL A 167 2.74 -8.81 20.64
N GLN A 168 1.44 -8.69 20.42
CA GLN A 168 0.51 -9.82 20.50
C GLN A 168 0.90 -10.94 19.54
N LEU A 169 1.27 -10.62 18.29
CA LEU A 169 1.68 -11.63 17.31
C LEU A 169 2.88 -12.47 17.77
N GLN A 170 3.85 -11.85 18.49
CA GLN A 170 5.03 -12.55 19.02
C GLN A 170 4.70 -13.58 20.11
N HIS A 171 3.50 -13.51 20.69
CA HIS A 171 3.03 -14.43 21.72
C HIS A 171 2.11 -15.53 21.19
N LEU A 172 1.88 -15.57 19.87
CA LEU A 172 1.08 -16.62 19.24
C LEU A 172 1.90 -17.90 19.06
N PRO A 173 1.23 -19.07 19.05
CA PRO A 173 1.90 -20.35 18.80
C PRO A 173 2.39 -20.49 17.35
N GLU A 174 1.78 -19.74 16.43
CA GLU A 174 2.20 -19.68 15.03
C GLU A 174 3.14 -18.49 14.80
N GLU A 175 4.17 -18.72 13.99
CA GLU A 175 5.05 -17.65 13.53
C GLU A 175 4.29 -16.85 12.45
N ILE A 176 3.89 -15.63 12.81
CA ILE A 176 3.20 -14.69 11.93
C ILE A 176 4.14 -13.52 11.66
N ASP A 177 4.29 -13.15 10.38
CA ASP A 177 5.06 -11.97 10.02
C ASP A 177 4.43 -10.71 10.67
N PRO A 178 5.20 -9.89 11.40
CA PRO A 178 4.66 -8.75 12.15
C PRO A 178 4.06 -7.66 11.25
N MET A 179 4.40 -7.65 9.96
CA MET A 179 3.82 -6.78 8.94
C MET A 179 2.90 -7.55 7.99
N GLY A 180 2.72 -8.85 8.15
CA GLY A 180 1.81 -9.65 7.32
C GLY A 180 2.28 -9.81 5.87
N GLU A 181 3.59 -9.75 5.61
CA GLU A 181 4.16 -9.79 4.26
C GLU A 181 3.86 -11.10 3.52
N GLN A 182 3.68 -12.22 4.25
CA GLN A 182 3.34 -13.51 3.65
C GLN A 182 1.83 -13.64 3.36
N GLY A 183 1.05 -12.57 3.55
CA GLY A 183 -0.39 -12.51 3.31
C GLY A 183 -1.23 -13.10 4.44
N GLU A 184 -0.72 -13.05 5.67
CA GLU A 184 -1.45 -13.45 6.88
C GLU A 184 -2.62 -12.52 7.15
N PHE A 185 -2.40 -11.22 6.96
CA PHE A 185 -3.41 -10.18 7.06
C PHE A 185 -3.09 -9.00 6.14
N HIS A 186 -4.10 -8.18 5.89
CA HIS A 186 -3.97 -6.91 5.21
C HIS A 186 -4.54 -5.79 6.07
N THR A 187 -4.11 -4.56 5.80
CA THR A 187 -4.55 -3.39 6.54
C THR A 187 -5.16 -2.34 5.63
N LYS A 188 -5.94 -1.46 6.25
CA LYS A 188 -6.49 -0.25 5.63
C LYS A 188 -6.11 0.95 6.48
N VAL A 189 -5.63 1.99 5.82
CA VAL A 189 -5.39 3.30 6.41
C VAL A 189 -6.66 4.13 6.32
N THR A 190 -7.03 4.81 7.40
CA THR A 190 -8.11 5.80 7.42
C THR A 190 -7.53 7.12 7.91
N PHE A 191 -7.83 8.20 7.20
CA PHE A 191 -7.44 9.53 7.66
C PHE A 191 -8.51 10.02 8.62
N ARG A 192 -8.09 10.43 9.82
CA ARG A 192 -8.97 11.08 10.79
C ARG A 192 -9.43 12.39 10.16
N GLU A 193 -10.74 12.64 10.17
CA GLU A 193 -11.24 13.98 9.84
C GLU A 193 -10.61 14.94 10.85
N LEU A 194 -9.93 15.97 10.34
CA LEU A 194 -9.56 17.09 11.18
C LEU A 194 -10.88 17.74 11.58
N ASN A 195 -11.40 17.39 12.76
CA ASN A 195 -12.45 18.18 13.36
C ASN A 195 -11.90 19.59 13.46
N GLU A 196 -12.47 20.53 12.72
CA GLU A 196 -12.35 21.97 12.95
C GLU A 196 -13.04 22.33 14.28
N GLU A 197 -12.63 21.71 15.38
CA GLU A 197 -13.09 22.04 16.73
C GLU A 197 -11.93 21.89 17.72
N ASN A 198 -11.13 22.94 17.79
CA ASN A 198 -10.92 23.62 19.08
C ASN A 198 -10.41 25.06 18.83
N PRO A 199 -11.26 26.08 19.01
CA PRO A 199 -10.82 27.48 19.07
C PRO A 199 -9.93 27.77 20.28
#